data_AF-A0A485KYP9-F1
#
_entry.id   AF-A0A485KYP9-F1
#
_cell.length_a   1.000
_cell.length_b   1.000
_cell.length_c   1.000
_cell.angle_alpha   90.00
_cell.angle_beta   90.00
_cell.angle_gamma   90.00
#
_symmetry.space_group_name_H-M   'P 1'
#
loop_
_entity.id
_entity.type
_entity.pdbx_description
1 polymer ?
#
loop_
_entity_poly.entity_id
_entity_poly.type
_entity_poly.pdbx_seq_one_letter_code
_entity_poly.pdbx_strand_id
1 'polypeptide(L)'
;MHCIDDNTTLKAGTLFKRGSGEGLLHRRNWKARYFRLTRSTLAYYDHQGGAEKGSINLLGCVCTDLELMPPDCVKTGSSASTNWRMAIHSPGRRFLIAAATEADMLDWAAALHAVFQANEGLLERSRASIMLKSKPRESIKGDGARPPTYFEKATLQAQKTRSGVV
;
A
#
# COMPACT_ATOMS: atom_id res chain seq x y z
N MET A 1 -8.57 -8.60 22.23
CA MET A 1 -8.14 -7.97 20.97
C MET A 1 -8.52 -8.94 19.86
N HIS A 2 -9.73 -8.83 19.31
CA HIS A 2 -10.13 -9.67 18.19
C HIS A 2 -9.41 -9.14 16.95
N CYS A 3 -8.45 -9.90 16.43
CA CYS A 3 -7.91 -9.64 15.10
C CYS A 3 -9.07 -9.75 14.11
N ILE A 4 -9.37 -8.67 13.40
CA ILE A 4 -10.25 -8.73 12.23
C ILE A 4 -9.60 -9.72 11.27
N ASP A 5 -10.29 -10.82 11.01
CA ASP A 5 -9.76 -11.83 10.09
C ASP A 5 -9.62 -11.22 8.69
N ASP A 6 -8.58 -11.60 7.97
CA ASP A 6 -8.29 -11.01 6.65
C ASP A 6 -9.38 -11.32 5.60
N ASN A 7 -10.27 -12.26 5.91
CA ASN A 7 -11.38 -12.69 5.07
C ASN A 7 -12.72 -12.02 5.47
N THR A 8 -12.70 -11.13 6.47
CA THR A 8 -13.91 -10.46 6.96
C THR A 8 -14.41 -9.59 5.84
N THR A 9 -15.68 -9.76 5.50
CA THR A 9 -16.32 -8.92 4.50
C THR A 9 -16.60 -7.54 5.09
N LEU A 10 -15.92 -6.53 4.56
CA LEU A 10 -16.06 -5.14 4.96
C LEU A 10 -17.19 -4.45 4.21
N LYS A 11 -17.42 -4.83 2.94
CA LYS A 11 -18.55 -4.38 2.12
C LYS A 11 -18.84 -5.43 1.06
N ALA A 12 -20.11 -5.59 0.70
CA ALA A 12 -20.51 -6.42 -0.42
C ALA A 12 -21.72 -5.82 -1.14
N GLY A 13 -21.87 -6.15 -2.42
CA GLY A 13 -22.96 -5.62 -3.24
C GLY A 13 -22.66 -5.68 -4.73
N THR A 14 -23.63 -5.32 -5.55
CA THR A 14 -23.49 -5.40 -7.00
C THR A 14 -22.81 -4.15 -7.56
N LEU A 15 -21.82 -4.35 -8.42
CA LEU A 15 -21.20 -3.32 -9.26
C LEU A 15 -21.10 -3.82 -10.70
N PHE A 16 -20.98 -2.90 -11.65
CA PHE A 16 -20.58 -3.24 -13.01
C PHE A 16 -19.06 -3.26 -13.10
N LYS A 17 -18.48 -4.27 -13.72
CA LYS A 17 -17.05 -4.29 -14.09
C LYS A 17 -16.86 -4.22 -15.59
N ARG A 18 -15.82 -3.52 -16.03
CA ARG A 18 -15.36 -3.59 -17.42
C ARG A 18 -14.60 -4.90 -17.65
N GLY A 19 -14.77 -5.52 -18.82
CA GLY A 19 -13.85 -6.58 -19.28
C GLY A 19 -12.45 -6.01 -19.48
N SER A 20 -11.40 -6.77 -19.16
CA SER A 20 -10.00 -6.34 -19.39
C SER A 20 -9.70 -6.17 -20.88
N GLY A 21 -10.46 -6.82 -21.76
CA GLY A 21 -10.13 -6.90 -23.17
C GLY A 21 -8.90 -7.78 -23.44
N GLU A 22 -8.40 -8.48 -22.43
CA GLU A 22 -7.34 -9.49 -22.56
C GLU A 22 -7.99 -10.86 -22.75
N GLY A 23 -7.55 -11.61 -23.75
CA GLY A 23 -8.12 -12.89 -24.20
C GLY A 23 -8.63 -12.83 -25.64
N LEU A 24 -8.89 -14.00 -26.23
CA LEU A 24 -9.15 -14.16 -27.68
C LEU A 24 -10.23 -13.25 -28.27
N LEU A 25 -11.21 -12.83 -27.46
CA LEU A 25 -12.37 -12.05 -27.91
C LEU A 25 -12.26 -10.55 -27.62
N HIS A 26 -11.21 -10.07 -26.94
CA HIS A 26 -10.92 -8.65 -26.65
C HIS A 26 -12.10 -7.78 -26.15
N ARG A 27 -13.10 -8.38 -25.48
CA ARG A 27 -14.34 -7.66 -25.14
C ARG A 27 -14.15 -6.73 -23.94
N ARG A 28 -14.40 -5.44 -24.15
CA ARG A 28 -14.40 -4.39 -23.12
C ARG A 28 -15.78 -4.07 -22.55
N ASN A 29 -16.72 -5.03 -22.64
CA ASN A 29 -18.10 -4.84 -22.19
C ASN A 29 -18.20 -4.74 -20.67
N TRP A 30 -19.20 -3.99 -20.21
CA TRP A 30 -19.55 -3.89 -18.80
C TRP A 30 -20.48 -5.04 -18.41
N LYS A 31 -20.23 -5.67 -17.25
CA LYS A 31 -21.06 -6.75 -16.70
C LYS A 31 -21.32 -6.53 -15.22
N ALA A 32 -22.57 -6.69 -14.79
CA ALA A 32 -22.92 -6.74 -13.38
C ALA A 32 -22.32 -7.99 -12.72
N ARG A 33 -21.72 -7.79 -11.55
CA ARG A 33 -21.15 -8.85 -10.71
C ARG A 33 -21.38 -8.49 -9.25
N TYR A 34 -21.54 -9.52 -8.42
CA TYR A 34 -21.57 -9.34 -6.97
C TYR A 34 -20.15 -9.23 -6.45
N PHE A 35 -19.82 -8.16 -5.76
CA PHE A 35 -18.50 -7.89 -5.21
C PHE A 35 -18.47 -8.13 -3.71
N ARG A 36 -17.31 -8.58 -3.24
CA ARG A 36 -16.99 -8.74 -1.82
C ARG A 36 -15.63 -8.10 -1.56
N LEU A 37 -15.63 -7.08 -0.72
CA LEU A 37 -14.44 -6.39 -0.26
C LEU A 37 -14.00 -6.98 1.08
N THR A 38 -12.76 -7.42 1.14
CA THR A 38 -12.04 -7.76 2.37
C THR A 38 -10.86 -6.81 2.55
N ARG A 39 -10.08 -7.00 3.61
CA ARG A 39 -8.85 -6.22 3.83
C ARG A 39 -7.82 -6.38 2.70
N SER A 40 -7.72 -7.60 2.16
CA SER A 40 -6.67 -7.96 1.22
C SER A 40 -7.16 -8.02 -0.23
N THR A 41 -8.47 -8.21 -0.45
CA THR A 41 -8.99 -8.48 -1.79
C THR A 41 -10.32 -7.79 -2.09
N LEU A 42 -10.51 -7.45 -3.36
CA LEU A 42 -11.81 -7.17 -3.95
C LEU A 42 -12.17 -8.32 -4.90
N ALA A 43 -12.93 -9.29 -4.41
CA ALA A 43 -13.37 -10.46 -5.17
C ALA A 43 -14.72 -10.20 -5.84
N TYR A 44 -14.98 -10.86 -6.97
CA TYR A 44 -16.27 -10.77 -7.65
C TYR A 44 -16.79 -12.12 -8.16
N TYR A 45 -18.11 -12.24 -8.08
CA TYR A 45 -18.89 -13.46 -8.30
C TYR A 45 -19.92 -13.20 -9.40
N ASP A 46 -20.40 -14.26 -10.05
CA ASP A 46 -21.52 -14.16 -11.00
C ASP A 46 -22.76 -13.51 -10.37
N HIS A 47 -23.15 -13.93 -9.18
CA HIS A 47 -24.18 -13.34 -8.33
C HIS A 47 -23.87 -13.58 -6.85
N GLN A 48 -24.71 -13.07 -5.95
CA GLN A 48 -24.59 -13.33 -4.51
C GLN A 48 -24.70 -14.84 -4.24
N GLY A 49 -23.69 -15.41 -3.56
CA GLY A 49 -23.61 -16.86 -3.29
C GLY A 49 -23.20 -17.72 -4.50
N GLY A 50 -22.89 -17.12 -5.64
CA GLY A 50 -22.46 -17.85 -6.83
C GLY A 50 -20.94 -18.07 -6.91
N ALA A 51 -20.46 -18.55 -8.06
CA ALA A 51 -19.06 -18.91 -8.27
C ALA A 51 -18.15 -17.68 -8.49
N GLU A 52 -16.97 -17.70 -7.87
CA GLU A 52 -15.96 -16.67 -8.03
C GLU A 52 -15.49 -16.60 -9.49
N LYS A 53 -15.41 -15.37 -10.03
CA LYS A 53 -14.94 -15.11 -11.40
C LYS A 53 -13.61 -14.37 -11.43
N GLY A 54 -13.07 -14.02 -10.27
CA GLY A 54 -11.76 -13.40 -10.09
C GLY A 54 -11.73 -12.43 -8.94
N SER A 55 -10.53 -11.94 -8.66
CA SER A 55 -10.26 -11.03 -7.55
C SER A 55 -9.12 -10.08 -7.89
N ILE A 56 -9.00 -9.03 -7.07
CA ILE A 56 -7.94 -8.03 -7.17
C ILE A 56 -7.25 -7.99 -5.81
N ASN A 57 -5.93 -8.06 -5.81
CA ASN A 57 -5.12 -7.88 -4.61
C ASN A 57 -5.01 -6.39 -4.28
N LEU A 58 -5.38 -6.02 -3.05
CA LEU A 58 -5.40 -4.65 -2.53
C LEU A 58 -4.28 -4.37 -1.53
N LEU A 59 -3.45 -5.37 -1.17
CA LEU A 59 -2.42 -5.22 -0.13
C LEU A 59 -1.34 -4.19 -0.49
N GLY A 60 -1.13 -3.95 -1.78
CA GLY A 60 -0.19 -2.95 -2.28
C GLY A 60 -0.84 -1.62 -2.71
N CYS A 61 -2.16 -1.48 -2.58
CA CYS A 61 -2.86 -0.28 -3.01
C CYS A 61 -2.88 0.79 -1.90
N VAL A 62 -2.68 2.04 -2.30
CA VAL A 62 -2.75 3.24 -1.45
C VAL A 62 -3.88 4.16 -1.90
N CYS A 63 -4.18 5.21 -1.14
CA CYS A 63 -5.34 6.09 -1.41
C CYS A 63 -5.30 6.71 -2.81
N THR A 64 -4.12 7.02 -3.34
CA THR A 64 -3.94 7.59 -4.69
C THR A 64 -4.20 6.60 -5.82
N ASP A 65 -4.33 5.30 -5.51
CA ASP A 65 -4.66 4.28 -6.50
C ASP A 65 -6.16 4.19 -6.79
N LEU A 66 -7.00 4.93 -6.05
CA LEU A 66 -8.43 5.04 -6.31
C LEU A 66 -8.73 6.36 -7.03
N GLU A 67 -9.24 6.24 -8.25
CA GLU A 67 -9.70 7.38 -9.06
C GLU A 67 -11.23 7.34 -9.16
N LEU A 68 -11.89 8.45 -8.79
CA LEU A 68 -13.34 8.63 -8.95
C LEU A 68 -13.61 9.39 -10.25
N MET A 69 -14.66 8.99 -10.97
CA MET A 69 -15.09 9.61 -12.21
C MET A 69 -13.94 9.83 -13.23
N PRO A 70 -13.18 8.77 -13.59
CA PRO A 70 -12.05 8.88 -14.51
C PRO A 70 -12.45 9.53 -15.84
N PRO A 71 -11.73 10.57 -16.31
CA PRO A 71 -12.13 11.38 -17.47
C PRO A 71 -12.06 10.59 -18.79
N ASP A 72 -11.21 9.56 -18.85
CA ASP A 72 -11.09 8.66 -19.99
C ASP A 72 -12.15 7.55 -20.00
N CYS A 73 -13.02 7.51 -18.98
CA CYS A 73 -14.04 6.50 -18.82
C CYS A 73 -15.45 7.10 -18.69
N VAL A 74 -15.78 8.14 -19.45
CA VAL A 74 -17.17 8.62 -19.52
C VAL A 74 -18.06 7.58 -20.27
N LYS A 75 -19.36 7.51 -19.96
CA LYS A 75 -20.30 6.71 -20.75
C LYS A 75 -20.54 7.41 -22.08
N THR A 76 -20.12 6.77 -23.16
CA THR A 76 -20.22 7.30 -24.54
C THR A 76 -21.27 6.58 -25.38
N GLY A 77 -22.06 5.66 -24.81
CA GLY A 77 -23.05 4.88 -25.55
C GLY A 77 -23.97 4.03 -24.67
N SER A 78 -24.57 3.00 -25.25
CA SER A 78 -25.57 2.12 -24.61
C SER A 78 -25.01 1.11 -23.60
N SER A 79 -23.82 1.34 -23.05
CA SER A 79 -23.23 0.39 -22.11
C SER A 79 -24.17 0.10 -20.94
N ALA A 80 -24.24 -1.16 -20.51
CA ALA A 80 -25.07 -1.61 -19.40
C ALA A 80 -24.73 -0.94 -18.05
N SER A 81 -23.54 -0.32 -17.93
CA SER A 81 -23.13 0.43 -16.73
C SER A 81 -23.61 1.88 -16.72
N THR A 82 -23.39 2.53 -15.59
CA THR A 82 -23.68 3.95 -15.35
C THR A 82 -22.45 4.83 -15.63
N ASN A 83 -22.60 6.13 -15.41
CA ASN A 83 -21.49 7.10 -15.40
C ASN A 83 -20.70 7.11 -14.07
N TRP A 84 -21.25 6.55 -12.99
CA TRP A 84 -20.67 6.57 -11.65
C TRP A 84 -19.52 5.56 -11.55
N ARG A 85 -18.38 5.91 -12.16
CA ARG A 85 -17.27 5.00 -12.42
C ARG A 85 -16.11 5.29 -11.48
N MET A 86 -15.38 4.23 -11.15
CA MET A 86 -14.13 4.30 -10.40
C MET A 86 -13.08 3.44 -11.08
N ALA A 87 -11.81 3.84 -10.96
CA ALA A 87 -10.67 3.04 -11.35
C ALA A 87 -9.82 2.68 -10.12
N ILE A 88 -9.44 1.41 -10.01
CA ILE A 88 -8.46 0.93 -9.02
C ILE A 88 -7.18 0.59 -9.76
N HIS A 89 -6.11 1.32 -9.45
CA HIS A 89 -4.77 1.09 -9.97
C HIS A 89 -4.08 0.01 -9.13
N SER A 90 -4.36 -1.26 -9.44
CA SER A 90 -3.66 -2.38 -8.80
C SER A 90 -2.32 -2.64 -9.51
N PRO A 91 -1.31 -3.24 -8.83
CA PRO A 91 0.00 -3.50 -9.42
C PRO A 91 -0.03 -4.27 -10.75
N GLY A 92 -1.03 -5.14 -10.95
CA GLY A 92 -1.14 -5.94 -12.17
C GLY A 92 -1.95 -5.27 -13.29
N ARG A 93 -2.92 -4.41 -12.96
CA ARG A 93 -3.78 -3.72 -13.96
C ARG A 93 -4.61 -2.61 -13.34
N ARG A 94 -5.06 -1.68 -14.19
CA ARG A 94 -6.14 -0.73 -13.88
C ARG A 94 -7.50 -1.44 -14.01
N PHE A 95 -8.24 -1.51 -12.91
CA PHE A 95 -9.54 -2.15 -12.86
C PHE A 95 -10.67 -1.13 -12.81
N LEU A 96 -11.57 -1.17 -13.79
CA LEU A 96 -12.68 -0.23 -13.92
C LEU A 96 -13.99 -0.85 -13.43
N ILE A 97 -14.64 -0.15 -12.49
CA ILE A 97 -15.96 -0.47 -11.93
C ILE A 97 -16.93 0.70 -12.08
N ALA A 98 -18.23 0.41 -12.03
CA ALA A 98 -19.28 1.42 -11.97
C ALA A 98 -20.36 1.03 -10.98
N ALA A 99 -20.81 1.99 -10.18
CA ALA A 99 -21.90 1.84 -9.22
C ALA A 99 -23.26 2.18 -9.84
N ALA A 100 -24.38 1.80 -9.22
CA ALA A 100 -25.70 2.10 -9.76
C ALA A 100 -26.06 3.58 -9.60
N THR A 101 -25.62 4.19 -8.50
CA THR A 101 -25.88 5.59 -8.15
C THR A 101 -24.59 6.30 -7.70
N GLU A 102 -24.64 7.62 -7.59
CA GLU A 102 -23.57 8.42 -6.99
C GLU A 102 -23.34 8.01 -5.53
N ALA A 103 -24.43 7.85 -4.77
CA ALA A 103 -24.35 7.43 -3.37
C ALA A 103 -23.64 6.07 -3.23
N ASP A 104 -23.99 5.09 -4.06
CA ASP A 104 -23.30 3.79 -4.07
C ASP A 104 -21.81 3.96 -4.39
N MET A 105 -21.46 4.81 -5.36
CA MET A 105 -20.07 5.06 -5.72
C MET A 105 -19.29 5.63 -4.54
N LEU A 106 -19.83 6.65 -3.86
CA LEU A 106 -19.20 7.27 -2.70
C LEU A 106 -19.06 6.28 -1.54
N ASP A 107 -20.08 5.45 -1.29
CA ASP A 107 -20.02 4.41 -0.26
C ASP A 107 -18.96 3.35 -0.55
N TRP A 108 -18.83 2.92 -1.81
CA TRP A 108 -17.78 1.99 -2.21
C TRP A 108 -16.40 2.63 -2.15
N ALA A 109 -16.29 3.91 -2.54
CA ALA A 109 -15.04 4.66 -2.45
C ALA A 109 -14.57 4.80 -1.00
N ALA A 110 -15.47 5.15 -0.08
CA ALA A 110 -15.17 5.25 1.34
C ALA A 110 -14.65 3.93 1.91
N ALA A 111 -15.30 2.81 1.57
CA ALA A 111 -14.87 1.49 2.01
C ALA A 111 -13.49 1.09 1.45
N LEU A 112 -13.22 1.37 0.17
CA LEU A 112 -11.92 1.11 -0.46
C LEU A 112 -10.81 1.98 0.16
N HIS A 113 -11.07 3.27 0.37
CA HIS A 113 -10.12 4.17 1.04
C HIS A 113 -9.76 3.68 2.45
N ALA A 114 -10.75 3.25 3.24
CA ALA A 114 -10.50 2.70 4.57
C ALA A 114 -9.57 1.47 4.53
N VAL A 115 -9.74 0.59 3.54
CA VAL A 115 -8.86 -0.56 3.32
C VAL A 115 -7.45 -0.11 2.91
N PHE A 116 -7.33 0.82 1.98
CA PHE A 116 -6.03 1.30 1.48
C PHE A 116 -5.22 1.99 2.59
N GLN A 117 -5.85 2.84 3.39
CA GLN A 117 -5.22 3.47 4.56
C GLN A 117 -4.74 2.43 5.59
N ALA A 118 -5.55 1.39 5.85
CA ALA A 118 -5.19 0.34 6.78
C ALA A 118 -4.00 -0.51 6.28
N ASN A 119 -3.89 -0.70 4.96
CA ASN A 119 -2.80 -1.46 4.32
C ASN A 119 -1.50 -0.66 4.26
N GLU A 120 -1.57 0.63 3.94
CA GLU A 120 -0.41 1.54 3.97
C GLU A 120 0.25 1.56 5.36
N GLY A 121 -0.56 1.67 6.43
CA GLY A 121 -0.04 1.61 7.79
C GLY A 121 0.63 0.27 8.14
N LEU A 122 0.19 -0.85 7.57
CA LEU A 122 0.83 -2.15 7.76
C LEU A 122 2.17 -2.25 7.03
N LEU A 123 2.23 -1.75 5.80
CA LEU A 123 3.47 -1.72 5.01
C LEU A 123 4.54 -0.89 5.72
N GLU A 124 4.16 0.27 6.26
CA GLU A 124 5.10 1.13 6.96
C GLU A 124 5.60 0.49 8.27
N ARG A 125 4.71 -0.12 9.06
CA ARG A 125 5.11 -0.88 10.25
C ARG A 125 6.04 -2.04 9.92
N SER A 126 5.78 -2.74 8.82
CA SER A 126 6.61 -3.87 8.37
C SER A 126 8.00 -3.40 7.94
N ARG A 127 8.07 -2.29 7.18
CA ARG A 127 9.33 -1.63 6.78
C ARG A 127 10.12 -1.15 7.98
N ALA A 128 9.48 -0.46 8.93
CA ALA A 128 10.12 0.00 10.15
C ALA A 128 10.67 -1.17 11.00
N SER A 129 9.92 -2.28 11.11
CA SER A 129 10.37 -3.47 11.82
C SER A 129 11.59 -4.14 11.16
N ILE A 130 11.62 -4.20 9.83
CA ILE A 130 12.79 -4.68 9.07
C ILE A 130 14.00 -3.76 9.33
N MET A 131 13.82 -2.45 9.25
CA MET A 131 14.89 -1.47 9.50
C MET A 131 15.44 -1.54 10.93
N LEU A 132 14.59 -1.80 11.92
CA LEU A 132 15.02 -2.02 13.31
C LEU A 132 15.82 -3.32 13.47
N LYS A 133 15.45 -4.38 12.76
CA LYS A 133 16.17 -5.66 12.77
C LYS A 133 17.49 -5.61 12.00
N SER A 134 17.62 -4.72 11.01
CA SER A 134 18.82 -4.56 10.19
C SER A 134 19.82 -3.53 10.72
N LYS A 135 19.50 -2.79 11.78
CA LYS A 135 20.49 -1.90 12.43
C LYS A 135 21.67 -2.75 12.92
N PRO A 136 22.90 -2.50 12.43
CA PRO A 136 24.08 -3.16 12.96
C PRO A 136 24.16 -2.85 14.46
N ARG A 137 24.39 -3.89 15.27
CA ARG A 137 24.67 -3.73 16.70
C ARG A 137 25.93 -2.87 16.79
N GLU A 138 25.79 -1.65 17.26
CA GLU A 138 26.92 -0.76 17.50
C GLU A 138 27.86 -1.49 18.45
N SER A 139 29.01 -1.92 17.91
CA SER A 139 30.02 -2.63 18.68
C SER A 139 30.58 -1.63 19.67
N ILE A 140 30.17 -1.76 20.94
CA ILE A 140 30.90 -1.16 22.05
C ILE A 140 32.29 -1.79 22.00
N LYS A 141 33.23 -1.14 21.33
CA LYS A 141 34.65 -1.47 21.41
C LYS A 141 35.08 -1.15 22.84
N GLY A 142 35.11 -2.18 23.67
CA GLY A 142 35.91 -2.18 24.88
C GLY A 142 37.40 -2.05 24.52
N ASP A 143 38.06 -1.19 25.28
CA ASP A 143 39.50 -1.02 25.49
C ASP A 143 40.41 -0.59 24.34
N GLY A 144 40.95 0.63 24.49
CA GLY A 144 42.10 1.11 23.73
C GLY A 144 42.39 2.60 23.89
N ALA A 145 43.02 2.96 25.00
CA ALA A 145 43.65 4.25 25.33
C ALA A 145 42.75 5.47 25.59
N ARG A 146 42.82 5.98 26.83
CA ARG A 146 42.37 7.33 27.18
C ARG A 146 43.28 8.33 26.44
N PRO A 147 42.76 9.28 25.64
CA PRO A 147 43.60 10.34 25.10
C PRO A 147 44.12 11.18 26.28
N PRO A 148 45.41 11.55 26.30
CA PRO A 148 46.00 12.31 27.40
C PRO A 148 45.28 13.64 27.54
N THR A 149 44.99 14.00 28.78
CA THR A 149 44.32 15.27 29.09
C THR A 149 45.26 16.43 28.76
N TYR A 150 44.68 17.62 28.58
CA TYR A 150 45.42 18.87 28.29
C TYR A 150 46.58 19.12 29.28
N PHE A 151 46.49 18.61 30.52
CA PHE A 151 47.50 18.76 31.55
C PHE A 151 48.76 17.91 31.30
N GLU A 152 48.63 16.76 30.65
CA GLU A 152 49.73 15.81 30.37
C GLU A 152 50.59 16.24 29.16
N LYS A 153 50.04 17.07 28.27
CA LYS A 153 50.79 17.62 27.13
C LYS A 153 51.83 18.66 27.57
N ALA A 154 51.58 19.37 28.67
CA ALA A 154 52.47 20.42 29.17
C ALA A 154 53.77 19.87 29.78
N THR A 155 53.75 18.68 30.38
CA THR A 155 54.95 18.04 30.98
C THR A 155 55.92 17.49 29.92
N LEU A 156 55.41 17.05 28.76
CA LEU A 156 56.23 16.56 27.65
C LEU A 156 56.97 17.68 26.89
N GLN A 157 56.47 18.92 26.91
CA GLN A 157 57.16 20.07 26.33
C GLN A 157 58.22 20.68 27.26
N ALA A 158 58.15 20.45 28.57
CA ALA A 158 59.12 20.96 29.55
C ALA A 158 60.41 20.11 29.65
N GLN A 159 60.41 18.86 29.20
CA GLN A 159 61.60 17.98 29.24
C GLN A 159 62.45 18.05 27.97
N LYS A 160 61.92 18.59 26.85
CA LYS A 160 62.64 18.68 25.58
C LYS A 160 63.52 19.94 25.46
N THR A 161 63.51 20.84 26.44
CA THR A 161 64.30 22.09 26.46
C THR A 161 65.47 22.08 27.44
N ARG A 162 65.80 20.93 28.08
CA ARG A 162 66.94 20.80 29.01
C ARG A 162 68.12 19.94 28.54
N SER A 163 68.16 19.56 27.25
CA SER A 163 69.26 18.76 26.67
C SER A 163 69.93 19.43 25.45
N GLY A 164 69.90 20.76 25.38
CA GLY A 164 70.61 21.55 24.37
C GLY A 164 71.63 22.48 25.00
N VAL A 165 72.65 21.92 25.65
CA VAL A 165 73.91 22.59 25.98
C VAL A 165 75.04 21.61 25.71
N VAL A 166 75.62 21.72 24.52
CA VAL A 166 77.07 21.72 24.26
C VAL A 166 77.28 22.67 23.09
#